data_AF-A0AAD4QJQ7-F1
#
_entry.id   AF-A0AAD4QJQ7-F1
#
_cell.length_a   1.000
_cell.length_b   1.000
_cell.length_c   1.000
_cell.angle_alpha   90.00
_cell.angle_beta   90.00
_cell.angle_gamma   90.00
#
_symmetry.space_group_name_H-M   'P 1'
#
loop_
_entity.id
_entity.type
_entity.pdbx_description
1 polymer ?
#
loop_
_entity_poly.entity_id
_entity_poly.type
_entity_poly.pdbx_seq_one_letter_code
_entity_poly.pdbx_strand_id
1 'polypeptide(L)' 'MWEMADIDGSEIAENFYKSMFSRNGEGVPYHLRSARALRDATRKMRRKKGMTLERWVNFVHYGA' A
#
# COMPACT_ATOMS: atom_id res chain seq x y z
N MET A 1 9.23 0.16 -12.28
CA MET A 1 8.03 0.97 -12.00
C MET A 1 7.75 1.86 -13.20
N TRP A 2 6.49 2.22 -13.42
CA TRP A 2 6.01 3.12 -14.48
C TRP A 2 5.03 4.16 -13.93
N GLU A 3 4.44 4.96 -14.80
CA GLU A 3 3.45 5.97 -14.44
C GLU A 3 2.22 5.36 -13.76
N MET A 4 1.74 6.04 -12.72
CA MET A 4 0.57 5.65 -11.95
C MET A 4 -0.62 6.54 -12.36
N ALA A 5 -1.83 5.99 -12.35
CA ALA A 5 -3.03 6.80 -12.49
C ALA A 5 -3.22 7.69 -11.23
N ASP A 6 -3.40 9.00 -11.41
CA ASP A 6 -3.53 9.96 -10.30
C ASP A 6 -4.60 9.55 -9.27
N ILE A 7 -5.70 8.97 -9.75
CA ILE A 7 -6.82 8.49 -8.92
C ILE A 7 -6.43 7.40 -7.92
N ASP A 8 -5.36 6.65 -8.16
CA ASP A 8 -4.87 5.60 -7.27
C ASP A 8 -3.96 6.15 -6.16
N GLY A 9 -3.32 7.29 -6.40
CA GLY A 9 -2.31 7.85 -5.52
C GLY A 9 -2.83 8.24 -4.15
N SER A 10 -3.92 9.01 -4.11
CA SER A 10 -4.53 9.45 -2.86
C SER A 10 -4.99 8.27 -2.01
N GLU A 11 -5.66 7.30 -2.64
CA GLU A 11 -6.20 6.16 -1.92
C GLU A 11 -5.10 5.23 -1.38
N ILE A 12 -4.05 4.97 -2.16
CA ILE A 12 -2.98 4.09 -1.66
C ILE A 12 -2.20 4.75 -0.53
N ALA A 13 -1.91 6.06 -0.64
CA ALA A 13 -1.25 6.82 0.41
C ALA A 13 -2.08 6.82 1.70
N GLU A 14 -3.39 7.05 1.60
CA GLU A 14 -4.29 7.03 2.75
C GLU A 14 -4.28 5.67 3.45
N ASN A 15 -4.46 4.57 2.71
CA ASN A 15 -4.47 3.22 3.29
C ASN A 15 -3.10 2.87 3.91
N PHE A 16 -2.00 3.23 3.23
CA PHE A 16 -0.65 2.98 3.71
C PHE A 16 -0.38 3.69 5.04
N TYR A 17 -0.58 5.01 5.10
CA TYR A 17 -0.27 5.80 6.30
C TYR A 17 -1.21 5.47 7.46
N LYS A 18 -2.50 5.23 7.20
CA LYS A 18 -3.44 4.76 8.24
C LYS A 18 -2.98 3.44 8.85
N SER A 19 -2.50 2.50 8.03
CA SER A 19 -1.99 1.22 8.53
C SER A 19 -0.68 1.38 9.30
N MET A 20 0.27 2.15 8.76
CA MET A 20 1.59 2.36 9.34
C MET A 20 1.53 2.99 10.75
N PHE A 21 0.67 4.00 10.91
CA PHE A 21 0.48 4.72 12.17
C PHE A 21 -0.69 4.21 13.01
N SER A 22 -1.29 3.06 12.66
CA SER A 22 -2.34 2.47 13.47
C SER A 22 -1.81 1.97 14.82
N ARG A 23 -2.62 2.12 15.88
CA ARG A 23 -2.34 1.55 17.21
C ARG A 23 -2.21 0.02 17.18
N ASN A 24 -2.87 -0.64 16.23
CA ASN A 24 -2.78 -2.10 16.03
C ASN A 24 -1.35 -2.58 15.70
N GLY A 25 -0.46 -1.68 15.30
CA GLY A 25 0.94 -1.99 15.06
C GLY A 25 1.85 -1.87 16.28
N GLU A 26 1.39 -1.33 17.42
CA GLU A 26 2.23 -1.06 18.59
C GLU A 26 3.11 -2.27 18.99
N GLY A 27 4.39 -2.01 19.27
CA GLY A 27 5.40 -3.05 19.51
C GLY A 27 6.03 -3.68 18.25
N VAL A 28 5.44 -3.51 17.06
CA VAL A 28 6.05 -3.96 15.79
C VAL A 28 7.05 -2.91 15.29
N PRO A 29 8.27 -3.29 14.86
CA PRO A 29 9.21 -2.37 14.21
C PRO A 29 8.61 -1.67 12.98
N TYR A 30 8.87 -0.38 12.81
CA TYR A 30 8.31 0.43 11.72
C TYR A 30 8.55 -0.13 10.33
N HIS A 31 9.67 -0.82 10.17
CA HIS A 31 10.14 -1.35 8.92
C HIS A 31 9.31 -2.59 8.48
N LEU A 32 8.93 -3.44 9.44
CA LEU A 32 7.90 -4.47 9.22
C LEU A 32 6.51 -3.87 9.02
N ARG A 33 6.20 -2.74 9.69
CA ARG A 33 4.90 -2.07 9.52
C ARG A 33 4.76 -1.49 8.12
N SER A 34 5.80 -0.85 7.58
CA SER A 34 5.76 -0.28 6.23
C SER A 34 5.59 -1.37 5.17
N ALA A 35 6.29 -2.49 5.28
CA ALA A 35 6.11 -3.65 4.41
C ALA A 35 4.67 -4.21 4.47
N ARG A 36 4.11 -4.37 5.68
CA ARG A 36 2.72 -4.84 5.88
C ARG A 36 1.70 -3.85 5.35
N ALA A 37 1.90 -2.56 5.60
CA ALA A 37 1.02 -1.49 5.16
C ALA A 37 0.92 -1.43 3.63
N LEU A 38 2.06 -1.52 2.92
CA LEU A 38 2.04 -1.53 1.45
C LEU A 38 1.37 -2.79 0.90
N ARG A 39 1.67 -3.96 1.46
CA ARG A 39 1.00 -5.22 1.09
C ARG A 39 -0.51 -5.13 1.25
N ASP A 40 -1.00 -4.60 2.36
CA ASP A 40 -2.43 -4.57 2.63
C ASP A 40 -3.14 -3.50 1.79
N ALA A 41 -2.52 -2.34 1.57
CA ALA A 41 -3.02 -1.29 0.68
C ALA A 41 -3.13 -1.78 -0.78
N THR A 42 -2.08 -2.42 -1.31
CA THR A 42 -2.08 -3.00 -2.66
C THR A 42 -3.08 -4.15 -2.82
N ARG A 43 -3.23 -5.01 -1.81
CA ARG A 43 -4.27 -6.07 -1.81
C ARG A 43 -5.68 -5.48 -1.85
N LYS A 44 -5.93 -4.37 -1.15
CA LYS A 44 -7.21 -3.66 -1.21
C LYS A 44 -7.45 -3.10 -2.61
N MET A 45 -6.44 -2.44 -3.20
CA MET A 45 -6.52 -1.93 -4.58
C MET A 45 -6.84 -3.03 -5.60
N ARG A 46 -6.14 -4.18 -5.52
CA ARG A 46 -6.37 -5.34 -6.40
C ARG A 46 -7.82 -5.84 -6.41
N ARG A 47 -8.56 -5.66 -5.31
CA ARG A 47 -9.95 -6.15 -5.18
C ARG A 47 -10.99 -5.19 -5.77
N LYS A 48 -10.60 -4.00 -6.21
CA LYS A 48 -11.53 -3.04 -6.81
C LYS A 48 -12.01 -3.49 -8.18
N LYS A 49 -13.29 -3.22 -8.46
CA LYS A 49 -13.87 -3.43 -9.79
C LYS A 49 -13.17 -2.52 -10.82
N GLY A 50 -12.76 -3.09 -11.95
CA GLY A 50 -12.07 -2.36 -13.02
C GLY A 50 -10.57 -2.11 -12.76
N MET A 51 -10.00 -2.70 -11.70
CA MET A 51 -8.55 -2.66 -11.47
C MET A 51 -7.82 -3.63 -12.40
N THR A 52 -6.78 -3.15 -13.08
CA THR A 52 -5.93 -3.98 -13.95
C THR A 52 -4.63 -4.36 -13.26
N LEU A 53 -3.94 -5.38 -13.77
CA LEU A 53 -2.69 -5.87 -13.20
C LEU A 53 -1.65 -4.75 -13.13
N GLU A 54 -1.51 -3.99 -14.22
CA GLU A 54 -0.53 -2.93 -14.42
C GLU A 54 -0.70 -1.78 -13.43
N ARG A 55 -1.87 -1.62 -12.81
CA ARG A 55 -2.11 -0.52 -11.87
C ARG A 55 -1.67 -0.87 -10.45
N TRP A 56 -1.90 -2.09 -9.97
CA TRP A 56 -1.61 -2.43 -8.57
C TRP A 56 -0.25 -3.13 -8.34
N VAL A 57 0.34 -3.76 -9.37
CA VAL A 57 1.67 -4.42 -9.21
C VAL A 57 2.83 -3.44 -9.21
N ASN A 58 2.58 -2.19 -9.61
CA ASN A 58 3.60 -1.16 -9.72
C ASN A 58 4.15 -0.71 -8.34
N PHE A 59 3.48 -1.07 -7.24
CA PHE A 59 3.90 -0.70 -5.89
C PHE A 59 4.82 -1.74 -5.28
N VAL A 60 6.08 -1.38 -5.06
CA VAL A 60 7.12 -2.27 -4.52
C VAL A 60 7.68 -1.68 -3.23
N HIS A 61 7.81 -2.52 -2.21
CA HIS A 61 8.53 -2.16 -0.99
C HIS A 61 9.99 -2.60 -1.12
N TYR A 62 10.92 -1.65 -0.99
CA TYR A 62 12.35 -1.92 -0.89
C TYR A 62 12.84 -1.44 0.48
N GLY A 63 13.38 -2.36 1.26
CA GLY A 63 13.86 -2.11 2.61
C GLY A 63 13.56 -3.27 3.54
N ALA A 64 14.32 -3.34 4.63
CA ALA A 64 13.94 -4.06 5.83
C ALA A 64 13.28 -3.03 6.72
#